data_AF-A0A957VLS0-F1
#
_entry.id   AF-A0A957VLS0-F1
#
_cell.length_a   1.000
_cell.length_b   1.000
_cell.length_c   1.000
_cell.angle_alpha   90.00
_cell.angle_beta   90.00
_cell.angle_gamma   90.00
#
_symmetry.space_group_name_H-M   'P 1'
#
loop_
_entity.id
_entity.type
_entity.pdbx_description
1 polymer ?
#
loop_
_entity_poly.entity_id
_entity_poly.type
_entity_poly.pdbx_seq_one_letter_code
_entity_poly.pdbx_strand_id
1 'polypeptide(L)'
;IPADCELTRRHAEIPAWDDMADAMKPVLARQMEIYAGFLEHTDYHVGRLIDAFAELEILDNTLVYYIIGDNGASAEGTLQGTFNELLPLNGFTNLETPEFLQEKIDKFGGPEAYNHYAVGWAHAMDTPFQWTKQVASHWGGTRNGAIVHWPKGIQARGELRAQFHHVIDVAPTVLEAASLPEPIFVNGIQQKPYEGVSMLYSFNEAQAAERHETQYFEMIGNRGLYHKGWTAVTKHRTPWETGAIQTIAFDDDVWELYDTTTDWTQAHDLAKEMPEKLHELQRLWLIEATKYNVLPLDDRLAERFNADIAGRPQLVRGHRQLLFGGMRGLSPWSLVNLYNKSFAVTAEVVVPEAGAEGVIFAWGGITGGISLYVKAGKPRHCYNFCGIHHYITQGTQEIPAGTHQVRMEFAYDGGGLAKGGDVTLYIDGKQVGAGRVDMTEPFVFTGDETADVGLDAASPVSPDYGPKDNAFTGQINWVEIDVDKEALDQDHFLAPEERLHVAMALQ
;
A
#
# COMPACT_ATOMS: atom_id res chain seq x y z
N ILE A 1 24.26 6.06 -16.57
CA ILE A 1 25.00 6.82 -15.54
C ILE A 1 26.23 7.41 -16.22
N PRO A 2 26.42 8.74 -16.20
CA PRO A 2 27.67 9.38 -16.65
C PRO A 2 28.91 8.78 -15.96
N ALA A 3 30.02 8.69 -16.69
CA ALA A 3 31.25 8.05 -16.19
C ALA A 3 31.96 8.88 -15.10
N ASP A 4 31.66 10.16 -15.03
CA ASP A 4 32.16 11.16 -14.09
C ASP A 4 31.20 11.43 -12.92
N CYS A 5 30.12 10.66 -12.79
CA CYS A 5 29.23 10.78 -11.63
C CYS A 5 29.99 10.50 -10.33
N GLU A 6 29.86 11.43 -9.40
CA GLU A 6 30.24 11.21 -8.00
C GLU A 6 29.15 10.38 -7.30
N LEU A 7 29.57 9.50 -6.40
CA LEU A 7 28.62 8.72 -5.60
C LEU A 7 28.12 9.59 -4.45
N THR A 8 26.81 9.63 -4.25
CA THR A 8 26.22 10.26 -3.07
C THR A 8 26.68 9.57 -1.79
N ARG A 9 26.74 10.33 -0.69
CA ARG A 9 27.13 9.78 0.59
C ARG A 9 25.99 8.94 1.19
N ARG A 10 26.27 7.68 1.57
CA ARG A 10 25.36 6.88 2.40
C ARG A 10 24.95 7.66 3.65
N HIS A 11 23.64 7.79 3.88
CA HIS A 11 23.10 8.43 5.07
C HIS A 11 23.54 7.68 6.34
N ALA A 12 23.89 8.43 7.39
CA ALA A 12 24.49 7.86 8.61
C ALA A 12 23.58 6.85 9.33
N GLU A 13 22.27 6.98 9.15
CA GLU A 13 21.23 6.11 9.73
C GLU A 13 21.17 4.71 9.09
N ILE A 14 21.67 4.57 7.86
CA ILE A 14 21.64 3.31 7.12
C ILE A 14 22.91 2.53 7.43
N PRO A 15 22.91 1.40 8.15
CA PRO A 15 24.14 0.69 8.50
C PRO A 15 24.90 0.18 7.25
N ALA A 16 26.24 0.13 7.32
CA ALA A 16 27.00 -0.59 6.30
C ALA A 16 26.88 -2.10 6.50
N TRP A 17 27.13 -2.87 5.44
CA TRP A 17 27.16 -4.33 5.50
C TRP A 17 28.12 -4.87 6.59
N ASP A 18 29.30 -4.25 6.71
CA ASP A 18 30.30 -4.65 7.70
C ASP A 18 29.92 -4.29 9.14
N ASP A 19 29.01 -3.33 9.32
CA ASP A 19 28.47 -2.92 10.63
C ASP A 19 27.31 -3.82 11.09
N MET A 20 26.70 -4.61 10.18
CA MET A 20 25.62 -5.53 10.51
C MET A 20 26.13 -6.75 11.27
N ALA A 21 25.39 -7.20 12.28
CA ALA A 21 25.69 -8.42 13.01
C ALA A 21 25.78 -9.63 12.07
N ASP A 22 26.81 -10.46 12.23
CA ASP A 22 27.06 -11.60 11.33
C ASP A 22 25.87 -12.56 11.24
N ALA A 23 25.11 -12.72 12.33
CA ALA A 23 23.90 -13.53 12.38
C ALA A 23 22.77 -13.03 11.47
N MET A 24 22.73 -11.73 11.16
CA MET A 24 21.73 -11.14 10.27
C MET A 24 22.10 -11.22 8.79
N LYS A 25 23.38 -11.38 8.45
CA LYS A 25 23.84 -11.41 7.05
C LYS A 25 23.13 -12.46 6.19
N PRO A 26 22.86 -13.70 6.67
CA PRO A 26 22.07 -14.67 5.90
C PRO A 26 20.65 -14.19 5.60
N VAL A 27 19.98 -13.55 6.56
CA VAL A 27 18.62 -13.00 6.38
C VAL A 27 18.65 -11.88 5.35
N LEU A 28 19.59 -10.94 5.48
CA LEU A 28 19.74 -9.83 4.54
C LEU A 28 20.07 -10.31 3.13
N ALA A 29 20.89 -11.35 2.99
CA ALA A 29 21.18 -11.97 1.69
C ALA A 29 19.90 -12.60 1.09
N ARG A 30 19.15 -13.37 1.89
CA ARG A 30 17.89 -13.98 1.45
C ARG A 30 16.86 -12.96 0.97
N GLN A 31 16.75 -11.81 1.66
CA GLN A 31 15.88 -10.71 1.23
C GLN A 31 16.19 -10.25 -0.20
N MET A 32 17.47 -10.10 -0.55
CA MET A 32 17.89 -9.67 -1.88
C MET A 32 17.81 -10.79 -2.93
N GLU A 33 18.07 -12.05 -2.54
CA GLU A 33 17.84 -13.23 -3.40
C GLU A 33 16.38 -13.29 -3.88
N ILE A 34 15.43 -13.03 -2.98
CA ILE A 34 14.00 -13.01 -3.29
C ILE A 34 13.66 -11.88 -4.25
N TYR A 35 14.16 -10.67 -3.99
CA TYR A 35 13.94 -9.53 -4.88
C TYR A 35 14.49 -9.81 -6.29
N ALA A 36 15.71 -10.36 -6.38
CA ALA A 36 16.32 -10.74 -7.66
C ALA A 36 15.46 -11.79 -8.40
N GLY A 37 14.98 -12.81 -7.68
CA GLY A 37 14.09 -13.82 -8.25
C GLY A 37 12.74 -13.24 -8.74
N PHE A 38 12.16 -12.30 -7.99
CA PHE A 38 10.94 -11.60 -8.40
C PHE A 38 11.16 -10.77 -9.68
N LEU A 39 12.28 -10.05 -9.75
CA LEU A 39 12.62 -9.24 -10.92
C LEU A 39 12.89 -10.11 -12.16
N GLU A 40 13.64 -11.21 -12.03
CA GLU A 40 13.88 -12.17 -13.11
C GLU A 40 12.58 -12.80 -13.59
N HIS A 41 11.69 -13.21 -12.67
CA HIS A 41 10.39 -13.75 -13.02
C HIS A 41 9.53 -12.72 -13.76
N THR A 42 9.58 -11.44 -13.36
CA THR A 42 8.87 -10.35 -14.04
C THR A 42 9.40 -10.14 -15.45
N ASP A 43 10.72 -10.04 -15.62
CA ASP A 43 11.37 -9.88 -16.93
C ASP A 43 11.03 -11.03 -17.88
N TYR A 44 11.03 -12.27 -17.38
CA TYR A 44 10.63 -13.45 -18.16
C TYR A 44 9.21 -13.33 -18.73
N HIS A 45 8.23 -12.90 -17.93
CA HIS A 45 6.85 -12.75 -18.43
C HIS A 45 6.64 -11.51 -19.30
N VAL A 46 7.41 -10.44 -19.08
CA VAL A 46 7.47 -9.31 -20.03
C VAL A 46 8.02 -9.79 -21.38
N GLY A 47 9.08 -10.60 -21.38
CA GLY A 47 9.63 -11.23 -22.58
C GLY A 47 8.58 -12.01 -23.36
N ARG A 48 7.76 -12.83 -22.68
CA ARG A 48 6.66 -13.56 -23.32
C ARG A 48 5.63 -12.65 -24.02
N LEU A 49 5.35 -11.47 -23.48
CA LEU A 49 4.46 -10.50 -24.12
C LEU A 49 5.11 -9.91 -25.39
N ILE A 50 6.40 -9.57 -25.31
CA ILE A 50 7.15 -9.04 -26.46
C ILE A 50 7.28 -10.09 -27.56
N ASP A 51 7.56 -11.35 -27.21
CA ASP A 51 7.61 -12.48 -28.13
C ASP A 51 6.27 -12.65 -28.85
N ALA A 52 5.14 -12.58 -28.12
CA ALA A 52 3.82 -12.65 -28.72
C ALA A 52 3.56 -11.50 -29.73
N PHE A 53 4.02 -10.27 -29.45
CA PHE A 53 3.93 -9.17 -30.41
C PHE A 53 4.81 -9.39 -31.65
N ALA A 54 5.97 -10.03 -31.49
CA ALA A 54 6.85 -10.38 -32.60
C ALA A 54 6.24 -11.49 -33.47
N GLU A 55 5.69 -12.54 -32.87
CA GLU A 55 5.00 -13.65 -33.56
C GLU A 55 3.77 -13.17 -34.35
N LEU A 56 3.06 -12.18 -33.83
CA LEU A 56 1.93 -11.53 -34.51
C LEU A 56 2.38 -10.53 -35.59
N GLU A 57 3.68 -10.33 -35.78
CA GLU A 57 4.28 -9.39 -36.73
C GLU A 57 3.84 -7.91 -36.50
N ILE A 58 3.45 -7.57 -35.27
CA ILE A 58 3.00 -6.22 -34.89
C ILE A 58 4.02 -5.42 -34.10
N LEU A 59 5.04 -6.07 -33.52
CA LEU A 59 6.03 -5.44 -32.63
C LEU A 59 6.69 -4.18 -33.23
N ASP A 60 7.05 -4.20 -34.51
CA ASP A 60 7.67 -3.05 -35.18
C ASP A 60 6.79 -1.79 -35.18
N ASN A 61 5.47 -1.96 -35.11
CA ASN A 61 4.49 -0.87 -35.08
C ASN A 61 3.83 -0.68 -33.71
N THR A 62 4.36 -1.31 -32.66
CA THR A 62 3.87 -1.14 -31.29
C THR A 62 4.80 -0.20 -30.55
N LEU A 63 4.23 0.85 -29.95
CA LEU A 63 4.95 1.70 -29.00
C LEU A 63 4.94 1.02 -27.63
N VAL A 64 6.12 0.63 -27.15
CA VAL A 64 6.33 0.00 -25.86
C VAL A 64 7.09 0.96 -24.96
N TYR A 65 6.53 1.23 -23.79
CA TYR A 65 7.23 1.82 -22.65
C TYR A 65 7.49 0.70 -21.64
N TYR A 66 8.75 0.48 -21.31
CA TYR A 66 9.15 -0.38 -20.19
C TYR A 66 9.86 0.47 -19.16
N ILE A 67 9.19 0.73 -18.04
CA ILE A 67 9.69 1.52 -16.93
C ILE A 67 10.00 0.55 -15.80
N ILE A 68 11.25 0.54 -15.36
CA ILE A 68 11.75 -0.34 -14.31
C ILE A 68 11.43 0.34 -12.98
N GLY A 69 10.27 -0.01 -12.42
CA GLY A 69 9.71 0.62 -11.21
C GLY A 69 8.85 1.84 -11.53
N ASP A 70 7.84 2.10 -10.69
CA ASP A 70 7.02 3.31 -10.74
C ASP A 70 7.56 4.43 -9.83
N ASN A 71 8.52 4.11 -8.97
CA ASN A 71 9.28 4.97 -8.07
C ASN A 71 10.62 4.29 -7.77
N GLY A 72 11.48 4.96 -7.00
CA GLY A 72 12.73 4.38 -6.51
C GLY A 72 12.54 3.15 -5.62
N ALA A 73 13.63 2.53 -5.19
CA ALA A 73 13.56 1.34 -4.37
C ALA A 73 12.85 1.63 -3.04
N SER A 74 12.05 0.68 -2.57
CA SER A 74 11.25 0.85 -1.35
C SER A 74 12.12 0.69 -0.11
N ALA A 75 11.96 1.58 0.88
CA ALA A 75 12.74 1.53 2.14
C ALA A 75 11.87 1.16 3.35
N GLU A 76 10.69 0.59 3.13
CA GLU A 76 9.66 0.41 4.16
C GLU A 76 9.93 -0.80 5.08
N GLY A 77 10.93 -1.62 4.76
CA GLY A 77 11.32 -2.79 5.53
C GLY A 77 12.19 -2.54 6.76
N THR A 78 12.31 -1.31 7.27
CA THR A 78 13.22 -0.98 8.40
C THR A 78 14.70 -1.25 8.12
N LEU A 79 15.58 -0.96 9.08
CA LEU A 79 17.03 -1.16 8.93
C LEU A 79 17.46 -2.63 8.79
N GLN A 80 16.59 -3.59 9.11
CA GLN A 80 16.90 -5.03 9.13
C GLN A 80 16.04 -5.87 8.17
N GLY A 81 15.08 -5.27 7.47
CA GLY A 81 14.02 -5.97 6.75
C GLY A 81 12.86 -6.38 7.66
N THR A 82 11.77 -6.84 7.06
CA THR A 82 10.60 -7.34 7.77
C THR A 82 10.15 -8.68 7.22
N PHE A 83 9.52 -9.51 8.05
CA PHE A 83 8.77 -10.68 7.59
C PHE A 83 7.31 -10.32 7.30
N ASN A 84 6.77 -9.32 7.99
CA ASN A 84 5.49 -8.65 7.70
C ASN A 84 5.64 -7.12 7.71
N GLU A 85 5.54 -6.49 6.53
CA GLU A 85 5.62 -5.03 6.32
C GLU A 85 4.54 -4.22 7.07
N LEU A 86 3.43 -4.83 7.49
CA LEU A 86 2.37 -4.11 8.19
C LEU A 86 2.72 -3.79 9.65
N LEU A 87 3.70 -4.47 10.23
CA LEU A 87 4.13 -4.21 11.60
C LEU A 87 4.69 -2.79 11.75
N PRO A 88 5.64 -2.33 10.91
CA PRO A 88 6.08 -0.93 10.90
C PRO A 88 4.94 0.08 10.79
N LEU A 89 4.00 -0.11 9.85
CA LEU A 89 2.88 0.80 9.62
C LEU A 89 1.94 0.90 10.85
N ASN A 90 1.84 -0.18 11.62
CA ASN A 90 1.06 -0.22 12.86
C ASN A 90 1.87 0.15 14.11
N GLY A 91 3.16 0.47 13.99
CA GLY A 91 4.02 0.88 15.11
C GLY A 91 4.59 -0.27 15.95
N PHE A 92 4.69 -1.47 15.39
CA PHE A 92 5.12 -2.70 16.08
C PHE A 92 6.42 -3.30 15.54
N THR A 93 7.33 -2.46 15.03
CA THR A 93 8.64 -2.89 14.49
C THR A 93 9.46 -3.73 15.48
N ASN A 94 9.28 -3.50 16.78
CA ASN A 94 9.99 -4.19 17.84
C ASN A 94 9.59 -5.66 18.03
N LEU A 95 8.49 -6.11 17.41
CA LEU A 95 8.04 -7.50 17.50
C LEU A 95 8.85 -8.45 16.59
N GLU A 96 9.42 -7.93 15.49
CA GLU A 96 10.32 -8.71 14.64
C GLU A 96 11.76 -8.54 15.10
N THR A 97 12.18 -9.34 16.06
CA THR A 97 13.58 -9.33 16.51
C THR A 97 14.50 -9.99 15.46
N PRO A 98 15.82 -9.73 15.50
CA PRO A 98 16.79 -10.46 14.69
C PRO A 98 16.64 -11.98 14.77
N GLU A 99 16.34 -12.54 15.95
CA GLU A 99 16.13 -13.97 16.16
C GLU A 99 14.86 -14.45 15.45
N PHE A 100 13.77 -13.69 15.53
CA PHE A 100 12.53 -14.00 14.83
C PHE A 100 12.76 -14.08 13.31
N LEU A 101 13.46 -13.10 12.73
CA LEU A 101 13.74 -13.09 11.29
C LEU A 101 14.63 -14.28 10.87
N GLN A 102 15.61 -14.65 11.71
CA GLN A 102 16.45 -15.83 11.48
C GLN A 102 15.65 -17.14 11.53
N GLU A 103 14.76 -17.31 12.52
CA GLU A 103 13.90 -18.50 12.63
C GLU A 103 12.95 -18.65 11.44
N LYS A 104 12.64 -17.55 10.74
CA LYS A 104 11.73 -17.49 9.60
C LYS A 104 12.43 -17.49 8.24
N ILE A 105 13.77 -17.55 8.18
CA ILE A 105 14.54 -17.38 6.93
C ILE A 105 14.06 -18.27 5.78
N ASP A 106 13.65 -19.51 6.07
CA ASP A 106 13.17 -20.47 5.07
C ASP A 106 11.75 -20.21 4.57
N LYS A 107 11.02 -19.29 5.22
CA LYS A 107 9.66 -18.89 4.84
C LYS A 107 9.62 -17.59 4.04
N PHE A 108 10.69 -16.79 4.06
CA PHE A 108 10.77 -15.55 3.29
C PHE A 108 10.52 -15.80 1.79
N GLY A 109 9.72 -14.94 1.17
CA GLY A 109 9.31 -15.07 -0.23
C GLY A 109 8.27 -16.17 -0.49
N GLY A 110 7.88 -16.92 0.54
CA GLY A 110 6.81 -17.91 0.48
C GLY A 110 5.44 -17.34 0.81
N PRO A 111 4.38 -18.15 0.71
CA PRO A 111 2.99 -17.74 0.93
C PRO A 111 2.65 -17.44 2.41
N GLU A 112 3.61 -17.57 3.33
CA GLU A 112 3.45 -17.24 4.75
C GLU A 112 4.09 -15.89 5.11
N ALA A 113 4.76 -15.24 4.15
CA ALA A 113 5.51 -14.01 4.37
C ALA A 113 4.87 -12.84 3.63
N TYR A 114 4.94 -11.67 4.23
CA TYR A 114 4.63 -10.38 3.60
C TYR A 114 5.84 -9.48 3.78
N ASN A 115 6.99 -9.98 3.30
CA ASN A 115 8.30 -9.50 3.68
C ASN A 115 8.77 -8.31 2.86
N HIS A 116 9.57 -7.45 3.49
CA HIS A 116 10.24 -6.34 2.83
C HIS A 116 11.75 -6.39 3.13
N TYR A 117 12.59 -6.05 2.16
CA TYR A 117 14.04 -6.01 2.36
C TYR A 117 14.49 -4.80 3.20
N ALA A 118 15.67 -4.90 3.80
CA ALA A 118 16.26 -3.83 4.61
C ALA A 118 16.58 -2.55 3.82
N VAL A 119 16.49 -1.39 4.46
CA VAL A 119 16.81 -0.06 3.89
C VAL A 119 18.16 -0.01 3.16
N GLY A 120 19.17 -0.74 3.65
CA GLY A 120 20.48 -0.80 2.99
C GLY A 120 20.41 -1.32 1.55
N TRP A 121 19.52 -2.27 1.26
CA TRP A 121 19.28 -2.76 -0.10
C TRP A 121 18.53 -1.74 -0.95
N ALA A 122 17.56 -1.02 -0.36
CA ALA A 122 16.85 0.07 -1.06
C ALA A 122 17.86 1.09 -1.61
N HIS A 123 18.67 1.65 -0.71
CA HIS A 123 19.69 2.63 -1.06
C HIS A 123 20.74 2.06 -2.04
N ALA A 124 21.07 0.77 -1.95
CA ALA A 124 21.98 0.14 -2.92
C ALA A 124 21.38 0.11 -4.33
N MET A 125 20.08 -0.18 -4.46
CA MET A 125 19.38 -0.23 -5.74
C MET A 125 19.15 1.15 -6.36
N ASP A 126 19.08 2.20 -5.54
CA ASP A 126 18.96 3.59 -6.01
C ASP A 126 20.32 4.24 -6.34
N THR A 127 21.42 3.48 -6.27
CA THR A 127 22.76 3.98 -6.62
C THR A 127 22.78 4.55 -8.05
N PRO A 128 23.32 5.76 -8.27
CA PRO A 128 24.18 6.54 -7.37
C PRO A 128 23.47 7.68 -6.62
N PHE A 129 22.15 7.64 -6.50
CA PHE A 129 21.37 8.77 -6.00
C PHE A 129 21.26 8.82 -4.48
N GLN A 130 20.78 9.95 -3.97
CA GLN A 130 20.35 10.07 -2.58
C GLN A 130 18.94 9.53 -2.39
N TRP A 131 18.68 9.02 -1.19
CA TRP A 131 17.37 8.57 -0.73
C TRP A 131 16.73 7.48 -1.62
N THR A 132 15.44 7.24 -1.39
CA THR A 132 14.69 6.09 -1.87
C THR A 132 13.23 6.49 -2.10
N LYS A 133 12.35 5.52 -2.39
CA LYS A 133 10.87 5.69 -2.41
C LYS A 133 10.36 6.55 -1.26
N GLN A 134 9.26 7.28 -1.51
CA GLN A 134 8.63 8.31 -0.66
C GLN A 134 9.38 9.64 -0.57
N VAL A 135 10.69 9.68 -0.83
CA VAL A 135 11.45 10.94 -0.91
C VAL A 135 11.35 11.50 -2.32
N ALA A 136 10.14 11.95 -2.69
CA ALA A 136 9.82 12.43 -4.04
C ALA A 136 10.68 13.62 -4.51
N SER A 137 11.37 14.27 -3.58
CA SER A 137 12.24 15.41 -3.84
C SER A 137 13.60 15.02 -4.42
N HIS A 138 14.06 13.77 -4.25
CA HIS A 138 15.39 13.32 -4.69
C HIS A 138 15.31 12.26 -5.78
N TRP A 139 16.39 12.14 -6.56
CA TRP A 139 16.45 11.20 -7.68
C TRP A 139 16.39 9.73 -7.28
N GLY A 140 16.85 9.36 -6.08
CA GLY A 140 16.68 8.00 -5.59
C GLY A 140 15.23 7.65 -5.31
N GLY A 141 14.32 8.63 -5.16
CA GLY A 141 12.89 8.37 -5.02
C GLY A 141 12.11 8.37 -6.33
N THR A 142 12.65 8.95 -7.42
CA THR A 142 11.85 9.33 -8.60
C THR A 142 12.48 9.02 -9.95
N ARG A 143 13.79 8.79 -10.05
CA ARG A 143 14.46 8.55 -11.32
C ARG A 143 14.53 7.05 -11.60
N ASN A 144 13.66 6.60 -12.49
CA ASN A 144 13.61 5.20 -12.94
C ASN A 144 14.27 4.98 -14.30
N GLY A 145 14.76 3.77 -14.53
CA GLY A 145 15.17 3.32 -15.85
C GLY A 145 13.96 3.19 -16.76
N ALA A 146 13.95 3.87 -17.91
CA ALA A 146 12.87 3.79 -18.89
C ALA A 146 13.42 3.43 -20.27
N ILE A 147 12.78 2.47 -20.92
CA ILE A 147 13.06 2.04 -22.29
C ILE A 147 11.83 2.34 -23.14
N VAL A 148 12.05 3.02 -24.27
CA VAL A 148 11.01 3.29 -25.27
C VAL A 148 11.38 2.57 -26.56
N HIS A 149 10.48 1.70 -27.03
CA HIS A 149 10.67 0.89 -28.23
C HIS A 149 9.51 1.07 -29.20
N TRP A 150 9.81 1.54 -30.41
CA TRP A 150 8.85 1.62 -31.51
C TRP A 150 9.58 1.71 -32.87
N PRO A 151 9.98 0.57 -33.47
CA PRO A 151 10.90 0.55 -34.61
C PRO A 151 10.45 1.36 -35.83
N LYS A 152 9.14 1.45 -36.09
CA LYS A 152 8.59 2.27 -37.18
C LYS A 152 8.55 3.77 -36.88
N GLY A 153 8.46 4.19 -35.62
CA GLY A 153 8.40 5.61 -35.24
C GLY A 153 9.72 6.19 -34.73
N ILE A 154 10.65 5.33 -34.31
CA ILE A 154 11.96 5.71 -33.77
C ILE A 154 13.02 5.17 -34.72
N GLN A 155 13.97 6.02 -35.16
CA GLN A 155 15.10 5.65 -36.02
C GLN A 155 16.30 5.17 -35.20
N ALA A 156 16.48 5.75 -34.01
CA ALA A 156 17.54 5.38 -33.08
C ALA A 156 17.45 3.91 -32.64
N ARG A 157 18.61 3.28 -32.37
CA ARG A 157 18.69 1.88 -31.93
C ARG A 157 19.69 1.77 -30.78
N GLY A 158 19.17 1.55 -29.56
CA GLY A 158 19.99 1.42 -28.36
C GLY A 158 20.68 2.71 -27.90
N GLU A 159 20.21 3.88 -28.37
CA GLU A 159 20.75 5.17 -27.98
C GLU A 159 20.05 5.73 -26.73
N LEU A 160 20.75 6.59 -26.00
CA LEU A 160 20.22 7.28 -24.82
C LEU A 160 19.57 8.63 -25.19
N ARG A 161 18.61 9.04 -24.37
CA ARG A 161 18.02 10.39 -24.37
C ARG A 161 18.16 10.97 -22.97
N ALA A 162 18.56 12.23 -22.89
CA ALA A 162 18.95 12.89 -21.64
C ALA A 162 18.01 14.03 -21.24
N GLN A 163 17.06 14.38 -22.11
CA GLN A 163 16.03 15.39 -21.83
C GLN A 163 15.23 15.00 -20.59
N PHE A 164 15.05 15.94 -19.66
CA PHE A 164 14.18 15.74 -18.52
C PHE A 164 12.74 15.47 -18.96
N HIS A 165 12.14 14.45 -18.34
CA HIS A 165 10.77 14.04 -18.54
C HIS A 165 10.21 13.40 -17.27
N HIS A 166 8.89 13.44 -17.14
CA HIS A 166 8.14 12.91 -16.00
C HIS A 166 7.04 11.95 -16.46
N VAL A 167 6.50 11.11 -15.57
CA VAL A 167 5.49 10.09 -15.96
C VAL A 167 4.24 10.70 -16.61
N ILE A 168 3.90 11.96 -16.26
CA ILE A 168 2.77 12.70 -16.84
C ILE A 168 2.94 12.99 -18.34
N ASP A 169 4.15 12.85 -18.88
CA ASP A 169 4.48 13.06 -20.29
C ASP A 169 4.14 11.84 -21.16
N VAL A 170 3.89 10.67 -20.57
CA VAL A 170 3.59 9.43 -21.31
C VAL A 170 2.27 9.54 -22.06
N ALA A 171 1.20 9.99 -21.39
CA ALA A 171 -0.12 10.14 -22.00
C ALA A 171 -0.15 11.08 -23.23
N PRO A 172 0.38 12.33 -23.16
CA PRO A 172 0.44 13.18 -24.35
C PRO A 172 1.33 12.59 -25.45
N THR A 173 2.39 11.84 -25.11
CA THR A 173 3.21 11.15 -26.10
C THR A 173 2.43 10.07 -26.85
N VAL A 174 1.65 9.26 -26.14
CA VAL A 174 0.82 8.21 -26.76
C VAL A 174 -0.25 8.82 -27.68
N LEU A 175 -0.89 9.91 -27.26
CA LEU A 175 -1.88 10.61 -28.10
C LEU A 175 -1.25 11.17 -29.37
N GLU A 176 -0.12 11.87 -29.26
CA GLU A 176 0.58 12.41 -30.43
C GLU A 176 1.07 11.29 -31.35
N ALA A 177 1.58 10.17 -30.81
CA ALA A 177 1.98 9.00 -31.59
C ALA A 177 0.81 8.38 -32.36
N ALA A 178 -0.37 8.35 -31.74
CA ALA A 178 -1.62 7.90 -32.35
C ALA A 178 -2.26 8.94 -33.29
N SER A 179 -1.66 10.13 -33.43
CA SER A 179 -2.26 11.26 -34.16
C SER A 179 -3.66 11.65 -33.65
N LEU A 180 -3.86 11.54 -32.34
CA LEU A 180 -5.11 11.90 -31.66
C LEU A 180 -4.94 13.22 -30.89
N PRO A 181 -5.97 14.08 -30.90
CA PRO A 181 -5.96 15.27 -30.06
C PRO A 181 -6.18 14.90 -28.59
N GLU A 182 -5.75 15.78 -27.70
CA GLU A 182 -6.13 15.71 -26.29
C GLU A 182 -7.65 15.91 -26.11
N PRO A 183 -8.34 15.02 -25.37
CA PRO A 183 -9.78 15.12 -25.21
C PRO A 183 -10.15 16.23 -24.23
N ILE A 184 -10.88 17.25 -24.70
CA ILE A 184 -11.41 18.32 -23.84
C ILE A 184 -12.73 17.94 -23.15
N PHE A 185 -13.45 16.92 -23.64
CA PHE A 185 -14.75 16.52 -23.13
C PHE A 185 -15.00 15.03 -23.38
N VAL A 186 -15.39 14.28 -22.35
CA VAL A 186 -15.61 12.82 -22.42
C VAL A 186 -16.90 12.48 -21.67
N ASN A 187 -17.84 11.80 -22.32
CA ASN A 187 -19.09 11.30 -21.71
C ASN A 187 -19.88 12.34 -20.89
N GLY A 188 -19.93 13.59 -21.34
CA GLY A 188 -20.65 14.65 -20.60
C GLY A 188 -19.80 15.44 -19.60
N ILE A 189 -18.52 15.09 -19.43
CA ILE A 189 -17.64 15.68 -18.43
C ILE A 189 -16.51 16.46 -19.09
N GLN A 190 -16.38 17.74 -18.72
CA GLN A 190 -15.24 18.58 -19.08
C GLN A 190 -13.96 18.03 -18.44
N GLN A 191 -12.93 17.80 -19.26
CA GLN A 191 -11.65 17.29 -18.78
C GLN A 191 -10.73 18.44 -18.34
N LYS A 192 -9.86 18.15 -17.38
CA LYS A 192 -8.70 19.00 -17.10
C LYS A 192 -7.66 18.80 -18.20
N PRO A 193 -6.94 19.86 -18.62
CA PRO A 193 -5.83 19.71 -19.54
C PRO A 193 -4.75 18.80 -18.95
N TYR A 194 -4.05 18.02 -19.78
CA TYR A 194 -2.85 17.32 -19.38
C TYR A 194 -1.75 18.31 -19.00
N GLU A 195 -1.12 18.09 -17.85
CA GLU A 195 0.00 18.92 -17.39
C GLU A 195 1.34 18.56 -18.02
N GLY A 196 1.46 17.38 -18.63
CA GLY A 196 2.68 16.89 -19.26
C GLY A 196 2.88 17.37 -20.70
N VAL A 197 4.06 17.10 -21.24
CA VAL A 197 4.45 17.38 -22.63
C VAL A 197 4.90 16.11 -23.33
N SER A 198 4.59 15.97 -24.61
CA SER A 198 5.02 14.79 -25.36
C SER A 198 6.55 14.70 -25.50
N MET A 199 7.07 13.47 -25.42
CA MET A 199 8.48 13.11 -25.58
C MET A 199 8.87 12.88 -27.04
N LEU A 200 7.92 12.80 -27.99
CA LEU A 200 8.16 12.35 -29.37
C LEU A 200 9.25 13.13 -30.09
N TYR A 201 9.35 14.42 -29.82
CA TYR A 201 10.39 15.28 -30.40
C TYR A 201 11.80 14.76 -30.12
N SER A 202 12.02 14.17 -28.93
CA SER A 202 13.33 13.70 -28.50
C SER A 202 13.74 12.37 -29.15
N PHE A 203 12.79 11.57 -29.63
CA PHE A 203 13.07 10.21 -30.09
C PHE A 203 14.02 10.18 -31.29
N ASN A 204 13.85 11.10 -32.24
CA ASN A 204 14.68 11.19 -33.45
C ASN A 204 15.56 12.45 -33.48
N GLU A 205 15.44 13.36 -32.51
CA GLU A 205 16.29 14.53 -32.37
C GLU A 205 17.00 14.49 -31.01
N ALA A 206 18.09 13.72 -30.92
CA ALA A 206 18.80 13.46 -29.67
C ALA A 206 19.28 14.73 -28.92
N GLN A 207 19.48 15.84 -29.65
CA GLN A 207 19.96 17.13 -29.13
C GLN A 207 18.87 18.20 -29.09
N ALA A 208 17.60 17.83 -29.26
CA ALA A 208 16.51 18.79 -29.12
C ALA A 208 16.45 19.32 -27.67
N ALA A 209 16.15 20.60 -27.54
CA ALA A 209 15.96 21.24 -26.25
C ALA A 209 14.80 20.60 -25.48
N GLU A 210 14.93 20.56 -24.15
CA GLU A 210 13.88 20.07 -23.27
C GLU A 210 12.58 20.85 -23.47
N ARG A 211 11.45 20.13 -23.56
CA ARG A 211 10.11 20.74 -23.53
C ARG A 211 9.52 20.75 -22.13
N HIS A 212 9.92 19.82 -21.26
CA HIS A 212 9.48 19.75 -19.87
C HIS A 212 10.45 20.57 -19.01
N GLU A 213 10.16 21.85 -18.84
CA GLU A 213 11.10 22.76 -18.17
C GLU A 213 10.93 22.82 -16.65
N THR A 214 9.76 22.48 -16.11
CA THR A 214 9.43 22.62 -14.68
C THR A 214 8.57 21.46 -14.19
N GLN A 215 8.96 20.82 -13.09
CA GLN A 215 8.16 19.80 -12.40
C GLN A 215 8.26 20.03 -10.89
N TYR A 216 7.13 20.17 -10.20
CA TYR A 216 7.11 20.11 -8.75
C TYR A 216 6.94 18.66 -8.27
N PHE A 217 7.39 18.40 -7.05
CA PHE A 217 7.24 17.14 -6.33
C PHE A 217 6.79 17.45 -4.91
N GLU A 218 5.83 16.68 -4.42
CA GLU A 218 5.46 16.63 -3.01
C GLU A 218 4.95 15.24 -2.67
N MET A 219 5.50 14.64 -1.60
CA MET A 219 4.95 13.43 -1.02
C MET A 219 5.30 13.37 0.46
N ILE A 220 4.26 13.34 1.31
CA ILE A 220 4.37 13.18 2.76
C ILE A 220 5.30 14.25 3.34
N GLY A 221 5.15 15.49 2.85
CA GLY A 221 5.93 16.63 3.27
C GLY A 221 7.31 16.78 2.63
N ASN A 222 7.84 15.76 1.95
CA ASN A 222 9.08 15.90 1.16
C ASN A 222 8.79 16.76 -0.08
N ARG A 223 9.50 17.88 -0.26
CA ARG A 223 9.22 18.88 -1.30
C ARG A 223 10.36 18.95 -2.29
N GLY A 224 10.06 18.99 -3.58
CA GLY A 224 11.06 19.11 -4.63
C GLY A 224 10.57 19.95 -5.80
N LEU A 225 11.49 20.62 -6.48
CA LEU A 225 11.23 21.29 -7.75
C LEU A 225 12.40 21.00 -8.68
N TYR A 226 12.11 20.54 -9.90
CA TYR A 226 12.99 20.67 -11.05
C TYR A 226 12.63 21.92 -11.85
N HIS A 227 13.63 22.71 -12.24
CA HIS A 227 13.47 23.80 -13.19
C HIS A 227 14.73 24.00 -14.03
N LYS A 228 14.65 23.65 -15.32
CA LYS A 228 15.71 23.87 -16.33
C LYS A 228 17.10 23.45 -15.86
N GLY A 229 17.23 22.19 -15.45
CA GLY A 229 18.47 21.61 -14.92
C GLY A 229 18.73 21.87 -13.44
N TRP A 230 18.02 22.78 -12.79
CA TRP A 230 18.21 23.03 -11.35
C TRP A 230 17.19 22.29 -10.51
N THR A 231 17.59 21.84 -9.31
CA THR A 231 16.65 21.32 -8.33
C THR A 231 16.76 21.98 -6.98
N ALA A 232 15.62 22.30 -6.35
CA ALA A 232 15.54 22.66 -4.94
C ALA A 232 14.68 21.63 -4.20
N VAL A 233 15.20 21.07 -3.11
CA VAL A 233 14.65 19.84 -2.51
C VAL A 233 14.71 19.88 -0.98
N THR A 234 13.79 19.19 -0.31
CA THR A 234 13.83 18.91 1.14
C THR A 234 13.63 17.43 1.40
N LYS A 235 14.30 16.91 2.43
CA LYS A 235 13.90 15.67 3.11
C LYS A 235 13.22 16.05 4.42
N HIS A 236 11.90 16.00 4.43
CA HIS A 236 11.07 16.30 5.60
C HIS A 236 10.89 15.06 6.49
N ARG A 237 10.61 13.92 5.85
CA ARG A 237 10.30 12.66 6.54
C ARG A 237 11.26 11.55 6.14
N THR A 238 11.70 10.77 7.12
CA THR A 238 12.52 9.57 6.89
C THR A 238 11.64 8.43 6.34
N PRO A 239 11.95 7.85 5.17
CA PRO A 239 11.04 6.93 4.49
C PRO A 239 10.83 5.59 5.22
N TRP A 240 11.78 5.17 6.06
CA TRP A 240 11.67 3.94 6.86
C TRP A 240 11.07 4.14 8.26
N GLU A 241 10.63 5.36 8.59
CA GLU A 241 9.87 5.65 9.80
C GLU A 241 8.37 5.66 9.45
N THR A 242 7.83 4.46 9.21
CA THR A 242 6.49 4.30 8.63
C THR A 242 5.34 4.35 9.64
N GLY A 243 5.64 4.40 10.94
CA GLY A 243 4.62 4.52 11.98
C GLY A 243 4.03 5.94 12.10
N ALA A 244 3.12 6.11 13.05
CA ALA A 244 2.67 7.44 13.48
C ALA A 244 3.81 8.12 14.25
N ILE A 245 4.39 9.17 13.68
CA ILE A 245 5.51 9.92 14.27
C ILE A 245 5.24 11.42 14.19
N GLN A 246 5.84 12.15 15.10
CA GLN A 246 5.87 13.61 15.04
C GLN A 246 7.10 14.06 14.24
N THR A 247 6.86 14.72 13.13
CA THR A 247 7.86 15.38 12.27
C THR A 247 8.22 16.77 12.83
N ILE A 248 9.29 17.36 12.29
CA ILE A 248 9.67 18.75 12.55
C ILE A 248 8.66 19.71 11.88
N ALA A 249 8.68 20.99 12.23
CA ALA A 249 7.88 21.97 11.50
C ALA A 249 8.44 22.17 10.08
N PHE A 250 7.58 22.41 9.09
CA PHE A 250 8.01 22.65 7.69
C PHE A 250 8.96 23.84 7.51
N ASP A 251 8.92 24.82 8.42
CA ASP A 251 9.82 25.99 8.42
C ASP A 251 11.25 25.62 8.90
N ASP A 252 11.39 24.49 9.59
CA ASP A 252 12.66 23.96 10.07
C ASP A 252 13.31 22.98 9.07
N ASP A 253 12.63 22.66 7.95
CA ASP A 253 13.20 21.83 6.89
C ASP A 253 14.46 22.48 6.30
N VAL A 254 15.48 21.65 6.10
CA VAL A 254 16.67 22.05 5.37
C VAL A 254 16.40 21.90 3.87
N TRP A 255 16.50 23.02 3.16
CA TRP A 255 16.49 23.04 1.70
C TRP A 255 17.90 22.89 1.14
N GLU A 256 18.00 22.04 0.13
CA GLU A 256 19.21 21.79 -0.64
C GLU A 256 19.01 22.28 -2.07
N LEU A 257 20.12 22.61 -2.75
CA LEU A 257 20.12 23.11 -4.12
C LEU A 257 21.14 22.34 -4.96
N TYR A 258 20.74 21.86 -6.14
CA TYR A 258 21.64 21.14 -7.05
C TYR A 258 21.52 21.66 -8.49
N ASP A 259 22.64 21.66 -9.21
CA ASP A 259 22.70 21.86 -10.67
C ASP A 259 22.87 20.51 -11.36
N THR A 260 21.78 19.94 -11.85
CA THR A 260 21.77 18.61 -12.48
C THR A 260 22.33 18.61 -13.91
N THR A 261 22.71 19.76 -14.46
CA THR A 261 23.43 19.85 -15.74
C THR A 261 24.91 19.48 -15.60
N THR A 262 25.45 19.55 -14.37
CA THR A 262 26.84 19.22 -14.04
C THR A 262 26.95 18.15 -12.96
N ASP A 263 25.96 18.06 -12.06
CA ASP A 263 25.84 17.03 -11.02
C ASP A 263 24.58 16.18 -11.26
N TRP A 264 24.72 15.15 -12.08
CA TRP A 264 23.62 14.25 -12.41
C TRP A 264 23.01 13.54 -11.18
N THR A 265 23.76 13.46 -10.08
CA THR A 265 23.46 12.62 -8.90
C THR A 265 22.83 13.35 -7.73
N GLN A 266 22.90 14.69 -7.70
CA GLN A 266 22.64 15.50 -6.50
C GLN A 266 23.65 15.18 -5.38
N ALA A 267 24.95 15.11 -5.69
CA ALA A 267 26.01 14.89 -4.72
C ALA A 267 26.50 16.17 -4.03
N HIS A 268 26.33 17.34 -4.66
CA HIS A 268 26.88 18.61 -4.17
C HIS A 268 25.80 19.66 -3.89
N ASP A 269 25.45 19.83 -2.60
CA ASP A 269 24.52 20.88 -2.19
C ASP A 269 25.14 22.28 -2.28
N LEU A 270 24.59 23.10 -3.18
CA LEU A 270 24.99 24.47 -3.48
C LEU A 270 24.19 25.52 -2.68
N ALA A 271 23.30 25.12 -1.77
CA ALA A 271 22.37 26.04 -1.10
C ALA A 271 23.08 27.20 -0.38
N LYS A 272 24.23 26.93 0.25
CA LYS A 272 25.05 27.94 0.95
C LYS A 272 25.79 28.87 -0.01
N GLU A 273 26.13 28.37 -1.20
CA GLU A 273 26.93 29.07 -2.20
C GLU A 273 26.05 29.94 -3.10
N MET A 274 24.82 29.50 -3.35
CA MET A 274 23.85 30.16 -4.24
C MET A 274 22.48 30.37 -3.56
N PRO A 275 22.42 31.07 -2.40
CA PRO A 275 21.17 31.23 -1.65
C PRO A 275 20.09 31.99 -2.42
N GLU A 276 20.48 32.92 -3.30
CA GLU A 276 19.52 33.65 -4.14
C GLU A 276 18.83 32.72 -5.15
N LYS A 277 19.56 31.76 -5.73
CA LYS A 277 19.02 30.76 -6.65
C LYS A 277 18.10 29.80 -5.92
N LEU A 278 18.47 29.37 -4.72
CA LEU A 278 17.60 28.54 -3.89
C LEU A 278 16.28 29.27 -3.59
N HIS A 279 16.34 30.54 -3.18
CA HIS A 279 15.14 31.33 -2.89
C HIS A 279 14.26 31.59 -4.14
N GLU A 280 14.86 31.67 -5.33
CA GLU A 280 14.11 31.66 -6.60
C GLU A 280 13.30 30.37 -6.76
N LEU A 281 13.93 29.21 -6.60
CA LEU A 281 13.28 27.91 -6.79
C LEU A 281 12.27 27.59 -5.67
N GLN A 282 12.51 27.98 -4.43
CA GLN A 282 11.53 27.86 -3.34
C GLN A 282 10.23 28.62 -3.66
N ARG A 283 10.34 29.83 -4.20
CA ARG A 283 9.17 30.61 -4.62
C ARG A 283 8.46 29.95 -5.80
N LEU A 284 9.21 29.42 -6.77
CA LEU A 284 8.63 28.70 -7.89
C LEU A 284 7.92 27.41 -7.46
N TRP A 285 8.49 26.68 -6.49
CA TRP A 285 7.83 25.52 -5.88
C TRP A 285 6.48 25.91 -5.28
N LEU A 286 6.42 27.00 -4.52
CA LEU A 286 5.16 27.46 -3.92
C LEU A 286 4.10 27.85 -4.97
N ILE A 287 4.54 28.46 -6.08
CA ILE A 287 3.66 28.80 -7.20
C ILE A 287 3.06 27.54 -7.83
N GLU A 288 3.89 26.56 -8.17
CA GLU A 288 3.42 25.30 -8.77
C GLU A 288 2.58 24.48 -7.78
N ALA A 289 2.99 24.40 -6.51
CA ALA A 289 2.24 23.73 -5.45
C ALA A 289 0.83 24.33 -5.27
N THR A 290 0.72 25.67 -5.34
CA THR A 290 -0.59 26.35 -5.27
C THR A 290 -1.42 26.08 -6.52
N LYS A 291 -0.81 26.18 -7.71
CA LYS A 291 -1.46 25.91 -9.00
C LYS A 291 -2.06 24.51 -9.07
N TYR A 292 -1.42 23.53 -8.45
CA TYR A 292 -1.82 22.12 -8.48
C TYR A 292 -2.49 21.61 -7.20
N ASN A 293 -2.90 22.50 -6.30
CA ASN A 293 -3.65 22.17 -5.07
C ASN A 293 -2.91 21.21 -4.12
N VAL A 294 -1.59 21.37 -4.00
CA VAL A 294 -0.75 20.62 -3.05
C VAL A 294 -0.97 21.10 -1.61
N LEU A 295 -1.45 22.33 -1.44
CA LEU A 295 -1.64 22.94 -0.12
C LEU A 295 -3.08 22.75 0.40
N PRO A 296 -3.27 22.59 1.73
CA PRO A 296 -2.24 22.51 2.77
C PRO A 296 -1.47 21.18 2.75
N LEU A 297 -0.22 21.21 3.21
CA LEU A 297 0.61 20.00 3.35
C LEU A 297 0.11 19.11 4.49
N ASP A 298 0.23 17.79 4.29
CA ASP A 298 -0.08 16.75 5.28
C ASP A 298 1.05 15.72 5.29
N ASP A 299 1.88 15.75 6.34
CA ASP A 299 3.06 14.91 6.56
C ASP A 299 2.78 13.61 7.33
N ARG A 300 1.51 13.38 7.68
CA ARG A 300 1.07 12.13 8.31
C ARG A 300 1.21 10.97 7.33
N LEU A 301 1.47 9.77 7.85
CA LEU A 301 1.56 8.55 7.05
C LEU A 301 0.62 7.46 7.59
N ALA A 302 1.00 6.79 8.68
CA ALA A 302 0.21 5.72 9.29
C ALA A 302 -1.22 6.18 9.64
N GLU A 303 -1.35 7.40 10.16
CA GLU A 303 -2.64 7.98 10.56
C GLU A 303 -3.61 8.15 9.39
N ARG A 304 -3.10 8.27 8.15
CA ARG A 304 -3.92 8.43 6.95
C ARG A 304 -4.57 7.12 6.49
N PHE A 305 -4.11 5.97 6.99
CA PHE A 305 -4.80 4.70 6.81
C PHE A 305 -6.06 4.62 7.66
N ASN A 306 -6.12 5.28 8.82
CA ASN A 306 -7.35 5.33 9.60
C ASN A 306 -8.29 6.41 9.06
N ALA A 307 -9.43 5.99 8.51
CA ALA A 307 -10.38 6.88 7.86
C ALA A 307 -10.99 7.94 8.82
N ASP A 308 -11.09 7.65 10.12
CA ASP A 308 -11.62 8.57 11.14
C ASP A 308 -10.64 9.72 11.42
N ILE A 309 -9.34 9.52 11.13
CA ILE A 309 -8.26 10.46 11.41
C ILE A 309 -7.80 11.19 10.14
N ALA A 310 -7.84 10.51 9.00
CA ALA A 310 -7.29 10.98 7.73
C ALA A 310 -7.94 12.29 7.23
N GLY A 311 -9.23 12.51 7.50
CA GLY A 311 -9.98 13.68 7.01
C GLY A 311 -10.33 13.64 5.51
N ARG A 312 -10.10 12.50 4.84
CA ARG A 312 -10.47 12.28 3.44
C ARG A 312 -11.95 11.93 3.28
N PRO A 313 -12.57 12.19 2.11
CA PRO A 313 -13.91 11.70 1.82
C PRO A 313 -13.99 10.17 1.98
N GLN A 314 -15.03 9.70 2.67
CA GLN A 314 -15.31 8.28 2.87
C GLN A 314 -16.48 7.85 1.97
N LEU A 315 -16.38 6.66 1.38
CA LEU A 315 -17.42 6.03 0.56
C LEU A 315 -18.61 5.59 1.41
N VAL A 316 -18.32 4.89 2.51
CA VAL A 316 -19.31 4.46 3.50
C VAL A 316 -19.25 5.42 4.68
N ARG A 317 -20.43 5.84 5.17
CA ARG A 317 -20.56 6.73 6.32
C ARG A 317 -21.53 6.11 7.32
N GLY A 318 -21.34 6.39 8.60
CA GLY A 318 -22.21 5.93 9.68
C GLY A 318 -21.57 4.81 10.51
N HIS A 319 -22.39 4.19 11.35
CA HIS A 319 -21.97 3.20 12.34
C HIS A 319 -22.47 1.78 12.04
N ARG A 320 -23.09 1.58 10.87
CA ARG A 320 -23.67 0.30 10.42
C ARG A 320 -23.45 0.09 8.94
N GLN A 321 -23.22 -1.16 8.55
CA GLN A 321 -23.18 -1.55 7.15
C GLN A 321 -23.71 -2.97 6.94
N LEU A 322 -24.69 -3.09 6.04
CA LEU A 322 -25.24 -4.37 5.62
C LEU A 322 -24.55 -4.85 4.34
N LEU A 323 -24.17 -6.12 4.34
CA LEU A 323 -23.56 -6.87 3.25
C LEU A 323 -24.40 -8.14 3.00
N PHE A 324 -24.24 -8.73 1.83
CA PHE A 324 -24.99 -9.92 1.39
C PHE A 324 -24.06 -11.06 1.02
N GLY A 325 -24.57 -12.29 1.13
CA GLY A 325 -23.84 -13.50 0.74
C GLY A 325 -23.28 -13.40 -0.69
N GLY A 326 -21.99 -13.74 -0.84
CA GLY A 326 -21.32 -13.71 -2.15
C GLY A 326 -20.71 -12.35 -2.54
N MET A 327 -20.87 -11.31 -1.72
CA MET A 327 -20.06 -10.09 -1.85
C MET A 327 -18.60 -10.43 -1.51
N ARG A 328 -17.71 -10.30 -2.48
CA ARG A 328 -16.31 -10.71 -2.40
C ARG A 328 -15.40 -9.66 -3.03
N GLY A 329 -14.14 -9.64 -2.63
CA GLY A 329 -13.17 -8.68 -3.13
C GLY A 329 -13.49 -7.24 -2.76
N LEU A 330 -14.20 -7.03 -1.65
CA LEU A 330 -14.52 -5.68 -1.19
C LEU A 330 -13.23 -5.02 -0.70
N SER A 331 -12.91 -3.86 -1.25
CA SER A 331 -11.79 -3.07 -0.74
C SER A 331 -12.04 -2.75 0.74
N PRO A 332 -11.02 -2.89 1.62
CA PRO A 332 -11.10 -2.45 3.02
C PRO A 332 -11.64 -1.01 3.18
N TRP A 333 -11.41 -0.15 2.18
CA TRP A 333 -11.85 1.24 2.15
C TRP A 333 -13.33 1.43 1.79
N SER A 334 -14.03 0.34 1.47
CA SER A 334 -15.48 0.31 1.21
C SER A 334 -16.24 -0.26 2.41
N LEU A 335 -15.60 -0.35 3.58
CA LEU A 335 -16.22 -0.84 4.82
C LEU A 335 -16.26 0.25 5.89
N VAL A 336 -17.17 0.09 6.85
CA VAL A 336 -17.11 0.84 8.11
C VAL A 336 -15.80 0.54 8.84
N ASN A 337 -15.19 1.58 9.40
CA ASN A 337 -13.89 1.52 10.03
C ASN A 337 -13.95 0.81 11.40
N LEU A 338 -13.17 -0.26 11.60
CA LEU A 338 -13.16 -1.05 12.83
C LEU A 338 -12.03 -0.67 13.81
N TYR A 339 -11.07 0.15 13.40
CA TYR A 339 -9.85 0.36 14.18
C TYR A 339 -10.12 1.15 15.47
N ASN A 340 -9.52 0.67 16.57
CA ASN A 340 -9.53 1.30 17.90
C ASN A 340 -10.93 1.55 18.51
N LYS A 341 -11.89 0.67 18.24
CA LYS A 341 -13.25 0.77 18.76
C LYS A 341 -13.92 -0.57 18.94
N SER A 342 -15.03 -0.56 19.67
CA SER A 342 -15.90 -1.72 19.75
C SER A 342 -16.59 -1.94 18.41
N PHE A 343 -16.77 -3.20 18.04
CA PHE A 343 -17.49 -3.57 16.83
C PHE A 343 -18.24 -4.88 17.00
N ALA A 344 -19.23 -5.12 16.15
CA ALA A 344 -19.92 -6.39 16.06
C ALA A 344 -20.07 -6.83 14.61
N VAL A 345 -20.02 -8.14 14.40
CA VAL A 345 -20.34 -8.78 13.12
C VAL A 345 -21.49 -9.74 13.37
N THR A 346 -22.64 -9.46 12.77
CA THR A 346 -23.85 -10.27 12.88
C THR A 346 -24.19 -10.87 11.53
N ALA A 347 -24.54 -12.14 11.48
CA ALA A 347 -24.95 -12.81 10.26
C ALA A 347 -26.23 -13.61 10.48
N GLU A 348 -27.10 -13.59 9.48
CA GLU A 348 -28.16 -14.59 9.35
C GLU A 348 -27.67 -15.69 8.42
N VAL A 349 -27.63 -16.91 8.96
CA VAL A 349 -27.20 -18.11 8.25
C VAL A 349 -28.30 -19.15 8.22
N VAL A 350 -28.37 -19.90 7.13
CA VAL A 350 -29.17 -21.12 7.01
C VAL A 350 -28.24 -22.32 7.06
N VAL A 351 -28.33 -23.08 8.14
CA VAL A 351 -27.50 -24.27 8.41
C VAL A 351 -28.21 -25.52 7.89
N PRO A 352 -27.55 -26.32 7.02
CA PRO A 352 -28.09 -27.60 6.56
C PRO A 352 -28.23 -28.64 7.68
N GLU A 353 -29.05 -29.68 7.46
CA GLU A 353 -29.18 -30.83 8.39
C GLU A 353 -27.86 -31.54 8.70
N ALA A 354 -26.89 -31.48 7.77
CA ALA A 354 -25.55 -32.05 7.95
C ALA A 354 -24.61 -31.16 8.79
N GLY A 355 -25.07 -29.98 9.23
CA GLY A 355 -24.25 -28.95 9.87
C GLY A 355 -23.63 -27.98 8.86
N ALA A 356 -22.94 -26.97 9.38
CA ALA A 356 -22.23 -25.97 8.59
C ALA A 356 -20.75 -25.91 8.96
N GLU A 357 -19.92 -25.58 7.97
CA GLU A 357 -18.48 -25.30 8.09
C GLU A 357 -18.16 -24.08 7.22
N GLY A 358 -17.02 -23.44 7.46
CA GLY A 358 -16.46 -22.40 6.58
C GLY A 358 -16.72 -20.96 7.03
N VAL A 359 -16.22 -20.02 6.23
CA VAL A 359 -16.12 -18.59 6.57
C VAL A 359 -17.44 -17.87 6.34
N ILE A 360 -17.93 -17.18 7.37
CA ILE A 360 -19.11 -16.30 7.25
C ILE A 360 -18.67 -14.92 6.76
N PHE A 361 -17.67 -14.33 7.42
CA PHE A 361 -17.09 -13.04 7.07
C PHE A 361 -15.59 -13.08 7.33
N ALA A 362 -14.81 -12.52 6.41
CA ALA A 362 -13.38 -12.27 6.58
C ALA A 362 -13.04 -10.87 6.10
N TRP A 363 -12.09 -10.22 6.78
CA TRP A 363 -11.43 -9.02 6.32
C TRP A 363 -9.96 -9.11 6.71
N GLY A 364 -9.08 -9.17 5.71
CA GLY A 364 -7.63 -9.27 5.87
C GLY A 364 -7.12 -10.60 5.34
N GLY A 365 -5.98 -11.05 5.86
CA GLY A 365 -5.37 -12.32 5.47
C GLY A 365 -4.25 -12.72 6.42
N ILE A 366 -3.20 -13.36 5.93
CA ILE A 366 -2.02 -13.79 6.71
C ILE A 366 -1.32 -12.60 7.39
N THR A 367 -1.48 -11.39 6.85
CA THR A 367 -0.81 -10.18 7.31
C THR A 367 -1.46 -9.53 8.52
N GLY A 368 -2.69 -9.92 8.86
CA GLY A 368 -3.53 -9.28 9.86
C GLY A 368 -5.00 -9.27 9.42
N GLY A 369 -5.92 -9.10 10.36
CA GLY A 369 -7.35 -9.00 10.07
C GLY A 369 -8.28 -9.77 11.02
N ILE A 370 -9.55 -9.88 10.63
CA ILE A 370 -10.58 -10.57 11.40
C ILE A 370 -11.37 -11.56 10.56
N SER A 371 -11.83 -12.64 11.20
CA SER A 371 -12.73 -13.60 10.58
C SER A 371 -13.76 -14.12 11.57
N LEU A 372 -15.01 -14.22 11.12
CA LEU A 372 -16.10 -14.97 11.76
C LEU A 372 -16.40 -16.18 10.86
N TYR A 373 -16.32 -17.39 11.41
CA TYR A 373 -16.42 -18.63 10.65
C TYR A 373 -16.99 -19.77 11.51
N VAL A 374 -17.30 -20.89 10.89
CA VAL A 374 -17.77 -22.10 11.56
C VAL A 374 -16.74 -23.21 11.38
N LYS A 375 -16.39 -23.86 12.49
CA LYS A 375 -15.49 -25.02 12.51
C LYS A 375 -16.02 -26.10 13.44
N ALA A 376 -16.14 -27.32 12.93
CA ALA A 376 -16.79 -28.43 13.61
C ALA A 376 -18.21 -28.07 14.08
N GLY A 377 -18.99 -27.41 13.21
CA GLY A 377 -20.34 -26.92 13.49
C GLY A 377 -20.46 -25.76 14.48
N LYS A 378 -19.36 -25.25 15.06
CA LYS A 378 -19.36 -24.21 16.10
C LYS A 378 -18.87 -22.87 15.56
N PRO A 379 -19.49 -21.74 15.95
CA PRO A 379 -18.99 -20.42 15.56
C PRO A 379 -17.63 -20.17 16.21
N ARG A 380 -16.74 -19.56 15.44
CA ARG A 380 -15.40 -19.13 15.86
C ARG A 380 -15.12 -17.74 15.33
N HIS A 381 -14.36 -17.00 16.11
CA HIS A 381 -13.79 -15.74 15.69
C HIS A 381 -12.27 -15.81 15.79
N CYS A 382 -11.57 -15.31 14.78
CA CYS A 382 -10.14 -15.09 14.81
C CYS A 382 -9.87 -13.60 14.63
N TYR A 383 -9.10 -13.05 15.56
CA TYR A 383 -8.37 -11.80 15.34
C TYR A 383 -6.93 -12.17 15.04
N ASN A 384 -6.50 -11.99 13.79
CA ASN A 384 -5.13 -12.14 13.36
C ASN A 384 -4.41 -10.81 13.57
N PHE A 385 -3.54 -10.76 14.58
CA PHE A 385 -2.69 -9.61 14.83
C PHE A 385 -1.34 -9.80 14.11
N CYS A 386 -1.20 -9.10 12.98
CA CYS A 386 0.00 -9.04 12.16
C CYS A 386 0.59 -10.40 11.72
N GLY A 387 -0.20 -11.48 11.69
CA GLY A 387 0.31 -12.84 11.44
C GLY A 387 1.17 -13.42 12.58
N ILE A 388 1.37 -12.67 13.67
CA ILE A 388 2.18 -13.07 14.83
C ILE A 388 1.30 -13.78 15.85
N HIS A 389 0.16 -13.19 16.19
CA HIS A 389 -0.75 -13.72 17.20
C HIS A 389 -2.14 -13.93 16.61
N HIS A 390 -2.67 -15.13 16.77
CA HIS A 390 -4.04 -15.46 16.36
C HIS A 390 -4.89 -15.65 17.61
N TYR A 391 -5.68 -14.64 17.96
CA TYR A 391 -6.60 -14.71 19.09
C TYR A 391 -7.90 -15.39 18.63
N ILE A 392 -8.05 -16.67 18.98
CA ILE A 392 -9.20 -17.47 18.56
C ILE A 392 -10.18 -17.62 19.73
N THR A 393 -11.40 -17.12 19.51
CA THR A 393 -12.55 -17.33 20.41
C THR A 393 -13.44 -18.41 19.81
N GLN A 394 -13.81 -19.41 20.61
CA GLN A 394 -14.59 -20.56 20.16
C GLN A 394 -15.93 -20.67 20.89
N GLY A 395 -17.00 -20.92 20.14
CA GLY A 395 -18.31 -21.29 20.67
C GLY A 395 -18.33 -22.68 21.32
N THR A 396 -19.12 -22.83 22.37
CA THR A 396 -19.29 -24.09 23.12
C THR A 396 -20.31 -25.04 22.48
N GLN A 397 -21.27 -24.49 21.75
CA GLN A 397 -22.39 -25.18 21.12
C GLN A 397 -22.28 -25.13 19.60
N GLU A 398 -22.78 -26.19 18.94
CA GLU A 398 -22.98 -26.21 17.49
C GLU A 398 -24.17 -25.33 17.12
N ILE A 399 -24.14 -24.77 15.91
CA ILE A 399 -25.30 -24.06 15.34
C ILE A 399 -26.29 -25.14 14.86
N PRO A 400 -27.54 -25.17 15.37
CA PRO A 400 -28.52 -26.13 14.91
C PRO A 400 -28.86 -25.96 13.42
N ALA A 401 -29.50 -26.97 12.82
CA ALA A 401 -30.04 -26.84 11.47
C ALA A 401 -31.22 -25.85 11.45
N GLY A 402 -31.31 -25.06 10.37
CA GLY A 402 -32.32 -24.01 10.20
C GLY A 402 -31.72 -22.61 10.07
N THR A 403 -32.57 -21.60 10.19
CA THR A 403 -32.17 -20.19 10.14
C THR A 403 -31.77 -19.70 11.53
N HIS A 404 -30.57 -19.14 11.65
CA HIS A 404 -30.00 -18.69 12.91
C HIS A 404 -29.27 -17.36 12.76
N GLN A 405 -29.29 -16.57 13.82
CA GLN A 405 -28.38 -15.44 13.99
C GLN A 405 -27.07 -15.91 14.62
N VAL A 406 -25.94 -15.63 13.98
CA VAL A 406 -24.60 -15.79 14.55
C VAL A 406 -23.99 -14.42 14.71
N ARG A 407 -23.56 -14.07 15.93
CA ARG A 407 -22.97 -12.77 16.22
C ARG A 407 -21.66 -12.89 16.97
N MET A 408 -20.71 -12.04 16.61
CA MET A 408 -19.51 -11.77 17.38
C MET A 408 -19.51 -10.30 17.80
N GLU A 409 -19.22 -10.05 19.07
CA GLU A 409 -19.01 -8.72 19.64
C GLU A 409 -17.59 -8.60 20.14
N PHE A 410 -16.94 -7.49 19.78
CA PHE A 410 -15.64 -7.07 20.29
C PHE A 410 -15.82 -5.82 21.14
N ALA A 411 -15.64 -5.95 22.46
CA ALA A 411 -15.71 -4.85 23.40
C ALA A 411 -14.30 -4.28 23.62
N TYR A 412 -13.96 -3.24 22.86
CA TYR A 412 -12.66 -2.58 22.94
C TYR A 412 -12.45 -1.94 24.31
N ASP A 413 -11.26 -2.11 24.89
CA ASP A 413 -10.96 -1.59 26.24
C ASP A 413 -11.03 -0.06 26.31
N GLY A 414 -10.87 0.63 25.18
CA GLY A 414 -10.77 2.08 25.12
C GLY A 414 -9.45 2.62 25.68
N GLY A 415 -9.33 3.96 25.77
CA GLY A 415 -8.19 4.60 26.42
C GLY A 415 -6.91 4.70 25.57
N GLY A 416 -7.00 4.59 24.25
CA GLY A 416 -5.88 4.84 23.33
C GLY A 416 -5.94 4.01 22.06
N LEU A 417 -4.83 3.98 21.33
CA LEU A 417 -4.64 3.13 20.15
C LEU A 417 -4.22 1.70 20.56
N ALA A 418 -4.51 0.75 19.67
CA ALA A 418 -4.02 -0.63 19.71
C ALA A 418 -4.35 -1.42 21.00
N LYS A 419 -5.44 -1.07 21.70
CA LYS A 419 -5.85 -1.80 22.90
C LYS A 419 -6.52 -3.13 22.57
N GLY A 420 -6.54 -4.01 23.54
CA GLY A 420 -7.28 -5.25 23.43
C GLY A 420 -8.79 -5.02 23.56
N GLY A 421 -9.50 -6.13 23.63
CA GLY A 421 -10.93 -6.14 23.90
C GLY A 421 -11.44 -7.55 24.16
N ASP A 422 -12.56 -7.63 24.85
CA ASP A 422 -13.22 -8.90 25.12
C ASP A 422 -14.05 -9.31 23.90
N VAL A 423 -13.99 -10.59 23.54
CA VAL A 423 -14.76 -11.16 22.45
C VAL A 423 -15.88 -12.00 23.03
N THR A 424 -17.11 -11.78 22.56
CA THR A 424 -18.26 -12.62 22.92
C THR A 424 -18.92 -13.16 21.65
N LEU A 425 -19.26 -14.45 21.67
CA LEU A 425 -19.98 -15.12 20.57
C LEU A 425 -21.40 -15.46 21.00
N TYR A 426 -22.36 -15.26 20.09
CA TYR A 426 -23.78 -15.53 20.32
C TYR A 426 -24.37 -16.38 19.19
N ILE A 427 -25.34 -17.22 19.56
CA ILE A 427 -26.28 -17.87 18.64
C ILE A 427 -27.68 -17.49 19.12
N ASP A 428 -28.47 -16.84 18.28
CA ASP A 428 -29.83 -16.37 18.59
C ASP A 428 -29.92 -15.60 19.92
N GLY A 429 -29.01 -14.66 20.13
CA GLY A 429 -28.89 -13.85 21.35
C GLY A 429 -28.38 -14.57 22.59
N LYS A 430 -28.18 -15.89 22.54
CA LYS A 430 -27.59 -16.65 23.64
C LYS A 430 -26.07 -16.64 23.51
N GLN A 431 -25.37 -16.18 24.55
CA GLN A 431 -23.92 -16.28 24.63
C GLN A 431 -23.48 -17.76 24.58
N VAL A 432 -22.60 -18.08 23.63
CA VAL A 432 -22.05 -19.41 23.45
C VAL A 432 -20.53 -19.46 23.54
N GLY A 433 -19.84 -18.32 23.53
CA GLY A 433 -18.37 -18.26 23.67
C GLY A 433 -17.91 -16.93 24.26
N ALA A 434 -16.74 -16.95 24.87
CA ALA A 434 -16.06 -15.77 25.39
C ALA A 434 -14.56 -15.95 25.20
N GLY A 435 -13.86 -14.86 24.89
CA GLY A 435 -12.43 -14.84 24.68
C GLY A 435 -11.87 -13.43 24.76
N ARG A 436 -10.60 -13.27 24.41
CA ARG A 436 -9.85 -12.05 24.62
C ARG A 436 -8.86 -11.82 23.48
N VAL A 437 -8.82 -10.58 22.99
CA VAL A 437 -7.73 -10.07 22.15
C VAL A 437 -6.91 -9.13 23.02
N ASP A 438 -5.60 -9.37 23.14
CA ASP A 438 -4.76 -8.56 24.03
C ASP A 438 -4.23 -7.29 23.36
N MET A 439 -4.15 -7.28 22.03
CA MET A 439 -3.62 -6.17 21.23
C MET A 439 -4.21 -6.18 19.82
N THR A 440 -4.39 -4.99 19.25
CA THR A 440 -5.04 -4.76 17.95
C THR A 440 -4.17 -3.90 17.03
N GLU A 441 -4.35 -4.02 15.72
CA GLU A 441 -3.79 -3.09 14.74
C GLU A 441 -4.55 -1.75 14.77
N PRO A 442 -3.87 -0.62 14.99
CA PRO A 442 -4.54 0.69 15.10
C PRO A 442 -4.82 1.37 13.76
N PHE A 443 -4.19 0.95 12.66
CA PHE A 443 -4.25 1.70 11.39
C PHE A 443 -4.60 0.84 10.17
N VAL A 444 -4.05 -0.36 10.04
CA VAL A 444 -4.20 -1.17 8.83
C VAL A 444 -4.06 -2.66 9.09
N PHE A 445 -5.00 -3.48 8.60
CA PHE A 445 -4.89 -4.95 8.61
C PHE A 445 -4.13 -5.52 7.40
N THR A 446 -4.21 -4.84 6.26
CA THR A 446 -3.73 -5.36 4.98
C THR A 446 -3.48 -4.26 3.95
N GLY A 447 -2.49 -4.45 3.08
CA GLY A 447 -2.26 -3.66 1.87
C GLY A 447 -2.95 -4.22 0.62
N ASP A 448 -3.08 -5.54 0.53
CA ASP A 448 -3.45 -6.27 -0.70
C ASP A 448 -4.66 -7.20 -0.54
N GLU A 449 -5.11 -7.47 0.69
CA GLU A 449 -6.24 -8.36 0.96
C GLU A 449 -7.58 -7.61 0.95
N THR A 450 -8.66 -8.38 0.89
CA THR A 450 -10.02 -7.86 0.78
C THR A 450 -10.89 -8.21 1.98
N ALA A 451 -12.15 -7.78 1.94
CA ALA A 451 -13.19 -8.37 2.75
C ALA A 451 -14.19 -9.15 1.91
N ASP A 452 -14.66 -10.25 2.47
CA ASP A 452 -15.40 -11.28 1.79
C ASP A 452 -16.51 -11.84 2.69
N VAL A 453 -17.67 -12.10 2.09
CA VAL A 453 -18.82 -12.75 2.73
C VAL A 453 -19.02 -14.15 2.14
N GLY A 454 -18.89 -15.17 2.98
CA GLY A 454 -19.13 -16.57 2.64
C GLY A 454 -17.93 -17.38 2.19
N LEU A 455 -16.74 -16.78 2.10
CA LEU A 455 -15.44 -17.45 1.98
C LEU A 455 -14.32 -16.46 2.32
N ASP A 456 -13.10 -16.94 2.47
CA ASP A 456 -11.89 -16.11 2.51
C ASP A 456 -11.12 -16.33 1.20
N ALA A 457 -11.11 -15.32 0.32
CA ALA A 457 -10.83 -15.50 -1.11
C ALA A 457 -9.34 -15.58 -1.45
N ALA A 458 -8.50 -15.03 -0.58
CA ALA A 458 -7.09 -14.85 -0.83
C ALA A 458 -6.28 -15.62 0.22
N SER A 459 -5.44 -14.96 1.02
CA SER A 459 -4.70 -15.66 2.06
C SER A 459 -5.52 -15.76 3.35
N PRO A 460 -5.44 -16.88 4.09
CA PRO A 460 -6.35 -17.12 5.21
C PRO A 460 -6.07 -16.19 6.39
N VAL A 461 -7.11 -15.53 6.91
CA VAL A 461 -7.01 -14.77 8.18
C VAL A 461 -6.73 -15.69 9.36
N SER A 462 -7.26 -16.92 9.36
CA SER A 462 -7.14 -17.84 10.49
C SER A 462 -6.34 -19.10 10.12
N PRO A 463 -5.48 -19.62 11.01
CA PRO A 463 -4.80 -20.91 10.79
C PRO A 463 -5.77 -22.10 10.82
N ASP A 464 -7.04 -21.86 11.18
CA ASP A 464 -8.05 -22.91 11.29
C ASP A 464 -8.59 -23.42 9.95
N TYR A 465 -8.36 -22.68 8.85
CA TYR A 465 -8.72 -23.05 7.48
C TYR A 465 -7.62 -22.65 6.50
N GLY A 466 -7.61 -23.25 5.30
CA GLY A 466 -6.66 -22.94 4.26
C GLY A 466 -7.14 -21.86 3.28
N PRO A 467 -6.31 -21.47 2.29
CA PRO A 467 -6.69 -20.56 1.20
C PRO A 467 -7.68 -21.19 0.20
N LYS A 468 -8.05 -22.46 0.40
CA LYS A 468 -8.99 -23.22 -0.42
C LYS A 468 -9.92 -23.99 0.49
N ASP A 469 -11.08 -24.36 -0.05
CA ASP A 469 -12.08 -25.20 0.63
C ASP A 469 -12.57 -24.60 1.97
N ASN A 470 -12.59 -23.27 2.07
CA ASN A 470 -13.02 -22.52 3.25
C ASN A 470 -14.41 -21.88 3.10
N ALA A 471 -15.09 -22.12 1.98
CA ALA A 471 -16.40 -21.54 1.70
C ALA A 471 -17.45 -22.05 2.70
N PHE A 472 -18.36 -21.16 3.12
CA PHE A 472 -19.46 -21.53 3.99
C PHE A 472 -20.35 -22.56 3.31
N THR A 473 -20.62 -23.68 4.00
CA THR A 473 -21.39 -24.80 3.44
C THR A 473 -22.90 -24.63 3.57
N GLY A 474 -23.36 -23.62 4.33
CA GLY A 474 -24.74 -23.19 4.39
C GLY A 474 -25.03 -22.00 3.45
N GLN A 475 -26.13 -21.29 3.71
CA GLN A 475 -26.44 -20.03 3.04
C GLN A 475 -26.24 -18.86 4.00
N ILE A 476 -25.73 -17.73 3.50
CA ILE A 476 -25.65 -16.47 4.24
C ILE A 476 -26.63 -15.51 3.57
N ASN A 477 -27.65 -15.09 4.31
CA ASN A 477 -28.63 -14.16 3.77
C ASN A 477 -28.10 -12.72 3.85
N TRP A 478 -27.51 -12.34 4.97
CA TRP A 478 -26.89 -11.04 5.16
C TRP A 478 -25.82 -11.09 6.27
N VAL A 479 -24.91 -10.11 6.24
CA VAL A 479 -23.95 -9.81 7.30
C VAL A 479 -24.04 -8.32 7.61
N GLU A 480 -24.19 -7.96 8.86
CA GLU A 480 -24.19 -6.58 9.33
C GLU A 480 -22.96 -6.33 10.21
N ILE A 481 -22.29 -5.22 9.93
CA ILE A 481 -21.16 -4.72 10.72
C ILE A 481 -21.63 -3.48 11.47
N ASP A 482 -21.55 -3.52 12.80
CA ASP A 482 -21.83 -2.39 13.69
C ASP A 482 -20.53 -1.90 14.35
N VAL A 483 -20.41 -0.61 14.62
CA VAL A 483 -19.26 -0.02 15.31
C VAL A 483 -19.67 0.93 16.44
N ASP A 484 -18.74 1.26 17.34
CA ASP A 484 -18.93 2.21 18.43
C ASP A 484 -20.11 1.86 19.36
N LYS A 485 -21.14 2.70 19.44
CA LYS A 485 -22.27 2.49 20.36
C LYS A 485 -23.22 1.43 19.82
N GLU A 486 -23.39 1.40 18.52
CA GLU A 486 -24.24 0.47 17.79
C GLU A 486 -23.76 -0.98 17.96
N ALA A 487 -22.45 -1.19 18.12
CA ALA A 487 -21.88 -2.49 18.47
C ALA A 487 -22.29 -3.01 19.86
N LEU A 488 -22.71 -2.11 20.75
CA LEU A 488 -23.12 -2.41 22.13
C LEU A 488 -24.65 -2.51 22.27
N ASP A 489 -25.40 -2.32 21.17
CA ASP A 489 -26.85 -2.46 21.19
C ASP A 489 -27.24 -3.92 21.49
N GLN A 490 -28.32 -4.08 22.24
CA GLN A 490 -28.86 -5.41 22.59
C GLN A 490 -29.78 -5.97 21.49
N ASP A 491 -29.54 -5.57 20.25
CA ASP A 491 -30.28 -6.00 19.07
C ASP A 491 -30.02 -7.47 18.69
N HIS A 492 -29.03 -8.11 19.33
CA HIS A 492 -28.80 -9.54 19.26
C HIS A 492 -29.94 -10.39 19.85
N PHE A 493 -30.87 -9.79 20.60
CA PHE A 493 -32.09 -10.46 21.06
C PHE A 493 -33.22 -10.46 20.02
N LEU A 494 -33.10 -9.71 18.93
CA LEU A 494 -34.10 -9.68 17.86
C LEU A 494 -34.00 -10.95 17.02
N ALA A 495 -35.15 -11.42 16.52
CA ALA A 495 -35.16 -12.48 15.50
C ALA A 495 -34.43 -11.99 14.22
N PRO A 496 -33.78 -12.89 13.45
CA PRO A 496 -33.06 -12.50 12.24
C PRO A 496 -33.88 -11.65 11.26
N GLU A 497 -35.16 -11.98 11.06
CA GLU A 497 -36.04 -11.26 10.14
C GLU A 497 -36.41 -9.86 10.66
N GLU A 498 -36.59 -9.72 11.98
CA GLU A 498 -36.87 -8.42 12.61
C GLU A 498 -35.66 -7.50 12.50
N ARG A 499 -34.45 -8.06 12.67
CA ARG A 499 -33.20 -7.31 12.52
C ARG A 499 -33.00 -6.82 11.09
N LEU A 500 -33.24 -7.68 10.09
CA LEU A 500 -33.15 -7.27 8.69
C LEU A 500 -34.12 -6.12 8.38
N HIS A 501 -35.36 -6.16 8.90
CA HIS A 501 -36.29 -5.05 8.72
C HIS A 501 -35.79 -3.75 9.35
N VAL A 502 -35.15 -3.80 10.53
CA VAL A 502 -34.54 -2.62 11.16
C VAL A 502 -33.38 -2.11 10.32
N ALA A 503 -32.47 -2.99 9.89
CA ALA A 503 -31.32 -2.64 9.06
C ALA A 503 -31.76 -1.95 7.75
N MET A 504 -32.75 -2.53 7.06
CA MET A 504 -33.30 -1.97 5.82
C MET A 504 -34.04 -0.64 6.02
N ALA A 505 -34.57 -0.37 7.21
CA ALA A 505 -35.25 0.90 7.50
C ALA A 505 -34.28 2.03 7.87
N LEU A 506 -33.05 1.70 8.27
CA LEU A 506 -32.02 2.64 8.71
C LEU A 506 -31.02 3.00 7.60
N GLN A 507 -30.90 2.18 6.55
CA GLN A 507 -30.17 2.51 5.32
C GLN A 507 -30.92 3.55 4.47
#